data_AF-A0A955YK52-F1
#
_entry.id   AF-A0A955YK52-F1
#
_cell.length_a   1.000
_cell.length_b   1.000
_cell.length_c   1.000
_cell.angle_alpha   90.00
_cell.angle_beta   90.00
_cell.angle_gamma   90.00
#
_symmetry.space_group_name_H-M   'P 1'
#
loop_
_entity.id
_entity.type
_entity.pdbx_description
1 polymer ?
#
loop_
_entity_poly.entity_id
_entity_poly.type
_entity_poly.pdbx_seq_one_letter_code
_entity_poly.pdbx_strand_id
1 'polypeptide(L)'
;GLFAVAAAVALVAVWLPLARSGAGASFGWVVLALSIRAAWLDGHESIASAEGSWLAVLVLVAAGATSVPMLALGARARASRGLYRGSALAMPLFFLPILEAYRDVFGRHTDGIPAVLSSAVVLTMLAVSRVRAPATVRVSAMAWPAATALGFASVAIPLQLENEWVTVGWALLGAGLLALFRRIDHAGLKYFALLHFAAVGVRLLLNPYVLEYHPVSAWPFVNWLAYTYLVPAAAACLGFMWLRDIEIARRRPFEASLMPKQVTLLANALGVLAVAIGFAWVNLTIIDAFAPEGPLELDFDRRPARDLTLSLAWAVYGAGLLGLGMWRKSTSLRGLSLCLVMLTIGKVFLVDLGNLQDLYRVASLVGLAFSLIIISLAYRRFVFPPAATSEQEGGPT
;
A
#
# COMPACT_ATOMS: atom_id res chain seq x y z
N GLY A 1 -14.70 28.02 28.64
CA GLY A 1 -15.04 27.00 29.64
C GLY A 1 -16.53 26.71 29.71
N LEU A 2 -17.30 27.50 30.45
CA LEU A 2 -18.73 27.24 30.73
C LEU A 2 -19.63 27.24 29.49
N PHE A 3 -19.38 28.14 28.53
CA PHE A 3 -20.22 28.30 27.33
C PHE A 3 -20.08 27.12 26.35
N ALA A 4 -18.87 26.58 26.19
CA ALA A 4 -18.61 25.41 25.37
C ALA A 4 -19.21 24.13 25.98
N VAL A 5 -19.10 23.98 27.31
CA VAL A 5 -19.75 22.88 28.04
C VAL A 5 -21.27 23.01 27.97
N ALA A 6 -21.82 24.22 28.13
CA ALA A 6 -23.26 24.48 28.00
C ALA A 6 -23.76 24.24 26.57
N ALA A 7 -22.99 24.63 25.54
CA ALA A 7 -23.32 24.36 24.13
C ALA A 7 -23.24 22.88 23.80
N ALA A 8 -22.22 22.16 24.27
CA ALA A 8 -22.11 20.71 24.10
C ALA A 8 -23.23 19.96 24.84
N VAL A 9 -23.55 20.37 26.07
CA VAL A 9 -24.67 19.80 26.86
C VAL A 9 -26.01 20.12 26.21
N ALA A 10 -26.23 21.35 25.73
CA ALA A 10 -27.45 21.74 25.02
C ALA A 10 -27.60 20.98 23.70
N LEU A 11 -26.52 20.80 22.95
CA LEU A 11 -26.53 20.01 21.71
C LEU A 11 -26.73 18.52 21.98
N VAL A 12 -26.15 17.95 23.04
CA VAL A 12 -26.41 16.57 23.49
C VAL A 12 -27.87 16.40 23.94
N ALA A 13 -28.43 17.40 24.63
CA ALA A 13 -29.82 17.42 25.09
C ALA A 13 -30.82 17.54 23.93
N VAL A 14 -30.48 18.30 22.87
CA VAL A 14 -31.27 18.40 21.64
C VAL A 14 -31.09 17.17 20.75
N TRP A 15 -29.93 16.49 20.83
CA TRP A 15 -29.60 15.31 20.04
C TRP A 15 -30.25 14.01 20.55
N LEU A 16 -30.37 13.81 21.87
CA LEU A 16 -30.99 12.60 22.46
C LEU A 16 -32.40 12.29 21.91
N PRO A 17 -33.29 13.29 21.71
CA PRO A 17 -34.58 13.13 21.04
C PRO A 17 -34.48 12.84 19.53
N LEU A 18 -33.55 13.49 18.81
CA LEU A 18 -33.32 13.31 17.37
C LEU A 18 -32.68 11.95 17.05
N ALA A 19 -31.87 11.39 17.95
CA ALA A 19 -31.33 10.03 17.84
C ALA A 19 -32.44 8.96 17.93
N ARG A 20 -33.57 9.25 18.58
CA ARG A 20 -34.73 8.34 18.67
C ARG A 20 -35.53 8.26 17.36
N SER A 21 -35.41 9.22 16.45
CA SER A 21 -36.13 9.24 15.16
C SER A 21 -35.40 8.53 14.02
N GLY A 22 -34.24 7.92 14.27
CA GLY A 22 -33.46 7.14 13.29
C GLY A 22 -32.66 7.96 12.28
N ALA A 23 -33.17 9.12 11.85
CA ALA A 23 -32.47 10.05 10.96
C ALA A 23 -31.39 10.89 11.69
N GLY A 24 -31.68 11.35 12.92
CA GLY A 24 -30.76 12.18 13.71
C GLY A 24 -29.51 11.45 14.20
N ALA A 25 -29.53 10.11 14.27
CA ALA A 25 -28.36 9.30 14.60
C ALA A 25 -27.26 9.32 13.53
N SER A 26 -27.59 9.71 12.29
CA SER A 26 -26.66 9.72 11.14
C SER A 26 -26.03 11.10 10.92
N PHE A 27 -26.81 12.17 11.06
CA PHE A 27 -26.39 13.55 10.77
C PHE A 27 -26.15 14.41 12.00
N GLY A 28 -26.67 14.03 13.16
CA GLY A 28 -26.52 14.82 14.39
C GLY A 28 -25.06 15.03 14.80
N TRP A 29 -24.19 14.05 14.54
CA TRP A 29 -22.76 14.16 14.81
C TRP A 29 -22.03 15.11 13.85
N VAL A 30 -22.47 15.19 12.60
CA VAL A 30 -21.94 16.14 11.62
C VAL A 30 -22.31 17.56 12.02
N VAL A 31 -23.58 17.80 12.34
CA VAL A 31 -24.06 19.12 12.80
C VAL A 31 -23.34 19.52 14.09
N LEU A 32 -23.24 18.62 15.06
CA LEU A 32 -22.52 18.87 16.30
C LEU A 32 -21.03 19.19 16.07
N ALA A 33 -20.34 18.42 15.23
CA ALA A 33 -18.93 18.66 14.90
C ALA A 33 -18.74 20.03 14.23
N LEU A 34 -19.62 20.39 13.30
CA LEU A 34 -19.58 21.68 12.61
C LEU A 34 -19.87 22.84 13.57
N SER A 35 -20.85 22.70 14.48
CA SER A 35 -21.16 23.72 15.48
C SER A 35 -20.02 23.92 16.48
N ILE A 36 -19.40 22.84 16.93
CA ILE A 36 -18.23 22.86 17.82
C ILE A 36 -17.03 23.51 17.12
N ARG A 37 -16.80 23.19 15.85
CA ARG A 37 -15.74 23.79 15.04
C ARG A 37 -15.98 25.28 14.80
N ALA A 38 -17.20 25.68 14.48
CA ALA A 38 -17.56 27.09 14.32
C ALA A 38 -17.33 27.88 15.61
N ALA A 39 -17.75 27.34 16.77
CA ALA A 39 -17.50 27.97 18.06
C ALA A 39 -16.01 28.08 18.42
N TRP A 40 -15.18 27.14 17.97
CA TRP A 40 -13.73 27.17 18.16
C TRP A 40 -13.04 28.22 17.28
N LEU A 41 -13.45 28.35 16.02
CA LEU A 41 -12.91 29.36 15.10
C LEU A 41 -13.26 30.79 15.56
N ASP A 42 -14.48 30.98 16.09
CA ASP A 42 -14.96 32.29 16.56
C ASP A 42 -14.36 32.71 17.92
N GLY A 43 -13.98 31.74 18.77
CA GLY A 43 -13.51 31.99 20.14
C GLY A 43 -11.99 31.98 20.36
N HIS A 44 -11.19 31.88 19.29
CA HIS A 44 -9.74 31.62 19.39
C HIS A 44 -8.95 32.60 20.26
N GLU A 45 -9.35 33.88 20.30
CA GLU A 45 -8.64 34.89 21.09
C GLU A 45 -8.95 34.85 22.60
N SER A 46 -10.02 34.16 23.01
CA SER A 46 -10.51 34.15 24.40
C SER A 46 -10.13 32.88 25.20
N ILE A 47 -9.74 31.80 24.50
CA ILE A 47 -9.63 30.44 25.07
C ILE A 47 -8.17 30.01 25.40
N ALA A 48 -7.17 30.86 25.13
CA ALA A 48 -5.74 30.56 25.38
C ALA A 48 -5.39 30.13 26.82
N SER A 49 -6.25 30.37 27.81
CA SER A 49 -6.06 29.92 29.20
C SER A 49 -6.62 28.52 29.51
N ALA A 50 -7.21 27.82 28.53
CA ALA A 50 -8.01 26.62 28.78
C ALA A 50 -7.80 25.47 27.78
N GLU A 51 -6.66 25.42 27.08
CA GLU A 51 -6.36 24.47 25.98
C GLU A 51 -6.60 22.99 26.36
N GLY A 52 -6.11 22.55 27.53
CA GLY A 52 -6.32 21.19 28.01
C GLY A 52 -7.78 20.82 28.27
N SER A 53 -8.61 21.79 28.69
CA SER A 53 -10.04 21.57 28.93
C SER A 53 -10.82 21.40 27.62
N TRP A 54 -10.38 22.08 26.55
CA TRP A 54 -11.01 21.98 25.23
C TRP A 54 -10.74 20.63 24.56
N LEU A 55 -9.49 20.17 24.59
CA LEU A 55 -9.13 18.84 24.12
C LEU A 55 -9.94 17.75 24.83
N ALA A 56 -10.07 17.84 26.16
CA ALA A 56 -10.87 16.89 26.93
C ALA A 56 -12.35 16.89 26.49
N VAL A 57 -12.96 18.07 26.26
CA VAL A 57 -14.34 18.17 25.76
C VAL A 57 -14.47 17.52 24.38
N LEU A 58 -13.56 17.80 23.44
CA LEU A 58 -13.59 17.20 22.10
C LEU A 58 -13.48 15.68 22.14
N VAL A 59 -12.53 15.15 22.91
CA VAL A 59 -12.34 13.70 23.07
C VAL A 59 -13.56 13.05 23.71
N LEU A 60 -14.13 13.66 24.76
CA LEU A 60 -15.33 13.12 25.42
C LEU A 60 -16.55 13.12 24.51
N VAL A 61 -16.76 14.19 23.74
CA VAL A 61 -17.85 14.27 22.76
C VAL A 61 -17.66 13.23 21.67
N ALA A 62 -16.47 13.11 21.08
CA ALA A 62 -16.19 12.15 20.02
C ALA A 62 -16.28 10.69 20.52
N ALA A 63 -15.70 10.38 21.68
CA ALA A 63 -15.76 9.05 22.27
C ALA A 63 -17.19 8.68 22.69
N GLY A 64 -17.93 9.65 23.25
CA GLY A 64 -19.34 9.53 23.56
C GLY A 64 -20.16 9.24 22.31
N ALA A 65 -19.90 9.97 21.22
CA ALA A 65 -20.55 9.80 19.94
C ALA A 65 -20.38 8.43 19.33
N THR A 66 -19.18 7.88 19.47
CA THR A 66 -18.83 6.56 18.96
C THR A 66 -19.37 5.43 19.85
N SER A 67 -19.42 5.62 21.17
CA SER A 67 -19.64 4.49 22.11
C SER A 67 -21.02 4.50 22.79
N VAL A 68 -21.54 5.66 23.18
CA VAL A 68 -22.82 5.78 23.91
C VAL A 68 -24.01 5.20 23.13
N PRO A 69 -24.12 5.37 21.81
CA PRO A 69 -25.22 4.77 21.05
C PRO A 69 -25.29 3.24 21.19
N MET A 70 -24.16 2.57 21.42
CA MET A 70 -24.09 1.12 21.59
C MET A 70 -24.40 0.67 23.03
N LEU A 71 -24.09 1.54 24.00
CA LEU A 71 -24.23 1.23 25.42
C LEU A 71 -25.61 1.57 25.98
N ALA A 72 -26.17 2.72 25.60
CA ALA A 72 -27.34 3.32 26.24
C ALA A 72 -28.64 3.19 25.44
N LEU A 73 -28.60 3.02 24.11
CA LEU A 73 -29.82 2.98 23.31
C LEU A 73 -30.46 1.60 23.33
N GLY A 74 -31.80 1.56 23.39
CA GLY A 74 -32.60 0.34 23.46
C GLY A 74 -32.57 -0.52 22.19
N ALA A 75 -33.16 -1.72 22.27
CA ALA A 75 -33.12 -2.72 21.21
C ALA A 75 -33.63 -2.21 19.84
N ARG A 76 -34.66 -1.34 19.84
CA ARG A 76 -35.23 -0.75 18.63
C ARG A 76 -34.22 0.13 17.86
N ALA A 77 -33.43 0.92 18.57
CA ALA A 77 -32.40 1.76 17.94
C ALA A 77 -31.23 0.92 17.39
N ARG A 78 -30.83 -0.13 18.12
CA ARG A 78 -29.77 -1.07 17.69
C ARG A 78 -30.13 -1.87 16.45
N ALA A 79 -31.40 -1.92 16.04
CA ALA A 79 -31.83 -2.51 14.78
C ALA A 79 -31.61 -1.59 13.56
N SER A 80 -31.22 -0.32 13.76
CA SER A 80 -30.94 0.61 12.67
C SER A 80 -29.50 0.46 12.16
N ARG A 81 -29.33 0.31 10.84
CA ARG A 81 -28.01 0.33 10.18
C ARG A 81 -27.34 1.69 10.29
N GLY A 82 -28.12 2.77 10.22
CA GLY A 82 -27.62 4.15 10.27
C GLY A 82 -26.89 4.46 11.57
N LEU A 83 -27.31 3.82 12.67
CA LEU A 83 -26.69 4.00 13.98
C LEU A 83 -25.21 3.63 13.97
N TYR A 84 -24.87 2.44 13.47
CA TYR A 84 -23.48 1.96 13.44
C TYR A 84 -22.63 2.76 12.47
N ARG A 85 -23.21 3.20 11.34
CA ARG A 85 -22.52 4.06 10.36
C ARG A 85 -22.18 5.42 10.97
N GLY A 86 -23.19 6.09 11.55
CA GLY A 86 -23.02 7.39 12.18
C GLY A 86 -22.04 7.35 13.35
N SER A 87 -22.15 6.34 14.22
CA SER A 87 -21.25 6.21 15.38
C SER A 87 -19.80 5.92 14.97
N ALA A 88 -19.60 5.09 13.92
CA ALA A 88 -18.26 4.81 13.39
C ALA A 88 -17.65 6.01 12.64
N LEU A 89 -18.47 6.91 12.08
CA LEU A 89 -18.02 8.12 11.40
C LEU A 89 -17.83 9.32 12.34
N ALA A 90 -18.36 9.26 13.56
CA ALA A 90 -18.22 10.34 14.52
C ALA A 90 -16.74 10.64 14.82
N MET A 91 -15.94 9.64 15.19
CA MET A 91 -14.52 9.86 15.49
C MET A 91 -13.73 10.50 14.32
N PRO A 92 -13.85 10.04 13.05
CA PRO A 92 -13.27 10.74 11.89
C PRO A 92 -13.69 12.20 11.74
N LEU A 93 -14.97 12.52 11.98
CA LEU A 93 -15.49 13.88 11.86
C LEU A 93 -14.88 14.83 12.89
N PHE A 94 -14.59 14.34 14.11
CA PHE A 94 -13.98 15.12 15.19
C PHE A 94 -12.45 15.08 15.18
N PHE A 95 -11.83 14.25 14.35
CA PHE A 95 -10.40 13.98 14.45
C PHE A 95 -9.52 15.21 14.18
N LEU A 96 -9.82 16.01 13.17
CA LEU A 96 -9.02 17.20 12.85
C LEU A 96 -9.04 18.23 13.99
N PRO A 97 -10.21 18.64 14.55
CA PRO A 97 -10.24 19.48 15.74
C PRO A 97 -9.51 18.88 16.95
N ILE A 98 -9.61 17.55 17.15
CA ILE A 98 -8.88 16.87 18.23
C ILE A 98 -7.38 16.98 18.00
N LEU A 99 -6.91 16.77 16.77
CA LEU A 99 -5.50 16.84 16.42
C LEU A 99 -4.94 18.26 16.57
N GLU A 100 -5.70 19.28 16.16
CA GLU A 100 -5.34 20.68 16.35
C GLU A 100 -5.23 21.02 17.84
N ALA A 101 -6.28 20.76 18.63
CA ALA A 101 -6.25 20.99 20.08
C ALA A 101 -5.18 20.16 20.80
N TYR A 102 -4.85 18.96 20.29
CA TYR A 102 -3.77 18.14 20.83
C TYR A 102 -2.40 18.78 20.59
N ARG A 103 -2.17 19.33 19.40
CA ARG A 103 -0.92 20.01 19.05
C ARG A 103 -0.70 21.28 19.85
N ASP A 104 -1.76 21.99 20.20
CA ASP A 104 -1.68 23.17 21.07
C ASP A 104 -1.16 22.78 22.46
N VAL A 105 -1.65 21.67 23.02
CA VAL A 105 -1.30 21.21 24.38
C VAL A 105 0.05 20.47 24.43
N PHE A 106 0.34 19.61 23.45
CA PHE A 106 1.47 18.66 23.49
C PHE A 106 2.54 18.91 22.43
N GLY A 107 2.34 19.89 21.53
CA GLY A 107 3.22 20.12 20.39
C GLY A 107 3.05 19.09 19.27
N ARG A 108 3.90 19.17 18.24
CA ARG A 108 3.78 18.37 16.99
C ARG A 108 4.58 17.06 16.97
N HIS A 109 5.30 16.73 18.04
CA HIS A 109 6.21 15.58 18.05
C HIS A 109 5.48 14.22 18.19
N THR A 110 4.21 14.24 18.60
CA THR A 110 3.45 13.02 18.96
C THR A 110 2.09 12.95 18.25
N ASP A 111 2.01 13.49 17.03
CA ASP A 111 0.79 13.60 16.24
C ASP A 111 0.13 12.23 15.94
N GLY A 112 0.85 11.12 16.04
CA GLY A 112 0.27 9.78 15.89
C GLY A 112 -0.56 9.32 17.09
N ILE A 113 -0.31 9.84 18.30
CA ILE A 113 -0.99 9.40 19.52
C ILE A 113 -2.51 9.60 19.42
N PRO A 114 -3.04 10.78 19.01
CA PRO A 114 -4.47 10.95 18.79
C PRO A 114 -5.09 9.90 17.88
N ALA A 115 -4.43 9.56 16.76
CA ALA A 115 -4.94 8.56 15.83
C ALA A 115 -4.98 7.16 16.45
N VAL A 116 -3.94 6.76 17.20
CA VAL A 116 -3.92 5.47 17.90
C VAL A 116 -5.03 5.40 18.95
N LEU A 117 -5.22 6.45 19.73
CA LEU A 117 -6.29 6.52 20.75
C LEU A 117 -7.69 6.50 20.10
N SER A 118 -7.89 7.24 19.01
CA SER A 118 -9.11 7.19 18.21
C SER A 118 -9.40 5.78 17.69
N SER A 119 -8.38 5.07 17.21
CA SER A 119 -8.49 3.66 16.79
C SER A 119 -8.93 2.77 17.97
N ALA A 120 -8.31 2.92 19.14
CA ALA A 120 -8.65 2.16 20.34
C ALA A 120 -10.11 2.37 20.77
N VAL A 121 -10.58 3.62 20.79
CA VAL A 121 -11.98 3.94 21.10
C VAL A 121 -12.93 3.24 20.12
N VAL A 122 -12.66 3.31 18.82
CA VAL A 122 -13.48 2.65 17.80
C VAL A 122 -13.42 1.11 17.91
N LEU A 123 -12.30 0.54 18.34
CA LEU A 123 -12.19 -0.89 18.62
C LEU A 123 -13.06 -1.32 19.82
N THR A 124 -13.22 -0.47 20.83
CA THR A 124 -14.17 -0.77 21.92
C THR A 124 -15.62 -0.79 21.40
N MET A 125 -15.98 0.15 20.52
CA MET A 125 -17.28 0.13 19.82
C MET A 125 -17.47 -1.17 19.02
N LEU A 126 -16.44 -1.62 18.30
CA LEU A 126 -16.48 -2.89 17.56
C LEU A 126 -16.71 -4.08 18.51
N ALA A 127 -16.00 -4.13 19.64
CA ALA A 127 -16.14 -5.20 20.63
C ALA A 127 -17.56 -5.26 21.21
N VAL A 128 -18.14 -4.12 21.58
CA VAL A 128 -19.53 -4.03 22.08
C VAL A 128 -20.52 -4.44 20.99
N SER A 129 -20.31 -3.98 19.75
CA SER A 129 -21.17 -4.28 18.61
C SER A 129 -21.20 -5.76 18.27
N ARG A 130 -20.10 -6.50 18.46
CA ARG A 130 -20.07 -7.96 18.24
C ARG A 130 -21.02 -8.73 19.17
N VAL A 131 -21.22 -8.23 20.39
CA VAL A 131 -22.08 -8.88 21.40
C VAL A 131 -23.53 -8.41 21.30
N ARG A 132 -23.75 -7.11 21.05
CA ARG A 132 -25.08 -6.50 21.18
C ARG A 132 -25.83 -6.27 19.87
N ALA A 133 -25.17 -6.37 18.71
CA ALA A 133 -25.80 -6.08 17.43
C ALA A 133 -26.76 -7.20 16.98
N PRO A 134 -28.02 -6.87 16.62
CA PRO A 134 -28.95 -7.83 16.04
C PRO A 134 -28.41 -8.44 14.74
N ALA A 135 -28.80 -9.69 14.45
CA ALA A 135 -28.34 -10.43 13.26
C ALA A 135 -28.59 -9.67 11.94
N THR A 136 -29.69 -8.91 11.85
CA THR A 136 -30.10 -8.14 10.65
C THR A 136 -29.15 -6.99 10.28
N VAL A 137 -28.35 -6.51 11.23
CA VAL A 137 -27.43 -5.37 11.06
C VAL A 137 -25.98 -5.68 11.42
N ARG A 138 -25.70 -6.89 11.91
CA ARG A 138 -24.39 -7.33 12.41
C ARG A 138 -23.24 -7.06 11.43
N VAL A 139 -23.46 -7.26 10.13
CA VAL A 139 -22.45 -6.96 9.09
C VAL A 139 -22.06 -5.47 9.12
N SER A 140 -23.05 -4.58 9.11
CA SER A 140 -22.79 -3.12 9.17
C SER A 140 -22.20 -2.71 10.53
N ALA A 141 -22.65 -3.35 11.60
CA ALA A 141 -22.17 -3.11 12.96
C ALA A 141 -20.70 -3.50 13.18
N MET A 142 -20.19 -4.44 12.38
CA MET A 142 -18.79 -4.87 12.44
C MET A 142 -17.92 -4.17 11.39
N ALA A 143 -18.42 -4.05 10.16
CA ALA A 143 -17.62 -3.55 9.04
C ALA A 143 -17.24 -2.07 9.19
N TRP A 144 -18.17 -1.21 9.63
CA TRP A 144 -17.92 0.23 9.74
C TRP A 144 -16.90 0.57 10.84
N PRO A 145 -17.06 0.09 12.10
CA PRO A 145 -16.06 0.33 13.13
C PRO A 145 -14.70 -0.29 12.78
N ALA A 146 -14.68 -1.49 12.20
CA ALA A 146 -13.43 -2.11 11.79
C ALA A 146 -12.70 -1.28 10.71
N ALA A 147 -13.43 -0.78 9.71
CA ALA A 147 -12.85 0.09 8.69
C ALA A 147 -12.32 1.40 9.27
N THR A 148 -13.09 2.06 10.15
CA THR A 148 -12.65 3.29 10.83
C THR A 148 -11.40 3.05 11.69
N ALA A 149 -11.38 1.98 12.50
CA ALA A 149 -10.23 1.67 13.35
C ALA A 149 -8.95 1.39 12.53
N LEU A 150 -9.09 0.64 11.44
CA LEU A 150 -7.98 0.39 10.50
C LEU A 150 -7.53 1.66 9.78
N GLY A 151 -8.46 2.56 9.42
CA GLY A 151 -8.16 3.87 8.87
C GLY A 151 -7.31 4.72 9.82
N PHE A 152 -7.69 4.80 11.10
CA PHE A 152 -6.89 5.50 12.11
C PHE A 152 -5.52 4.86 12.33
N ALA A 153 -5.45 3.53 12.40
CA ALA A 153 -4.17 2.83 12.51
C ALA A 153 -3.24 3.13 11.32
N SER A 154 -3.81 3.27 10.11
CA SER A 154 -3.08 3.63 8.89
C SER A 154 -2.61 5.09 8.91
N VAL A 155 -3.46 6.04 9.33
CA VAL A 155 -3.16 7.48 9.40
C VAL A 155 -2.19 7.84 10.54
N ALA A 156 -2.15 7.03 11.61
CA ALA A 156 -1.17 7.22 12.68
C ALA A 156 0.28 7.15 12.16
N ILE A 157 0.54 6.35 11.12
CA ILE A 157 1.86 6.16 10.53
C ILE A 157 2.41 7.46 9.93
N PRO A 158 1.78 8.09 8.91
CA PRO A 158 2.27 9.35 8.34
C PRO A 158 2.17 10.56 9.29
N LEU A 159 1.38 10.47 10.37
CA LEU A 159 1.37 11.51 11.40
C LEU A 159 2.58 11.42 12.33
N GLN A 160 3.05 10.21 12.64
CA GLN A 160 4.15 10.01 13.59
C GLN A 160 5.52 9.85 12.94
N LEU A 161 5.54 9.25 11.75
CA LEU A 161 6.76 8.89 11.03
C LEU A 161 6.95 9.83 9.84
N GLU A 162 8.20 10.08 9.50
CA GLU A 162 8.59 10.96 8.41
C GLU A 162 9.20 10.17 7.24
N ASN A 163 9.21 10.78 6.05
CA ASN A 163 9.95 10.32 4.88
C ASN A 163 9.77 8.82 4.56
N GLU A 164 10.84 8.04 4.64
CA GLU A 164 10.87 6.64 4.28
C GLU A 164 10.14 5.73 5.28
N TRP A 165 10.10 6.12 6.55
CA TRP A 165 9.47 5.34 7.61
C TRP A 165 7.96 5.24 7.41
N VAL A 166 7.34 6.22 6.75
CA VAL A 166 5.94 6.13 6.31
C VAL A 166 5.73 4.97 5.36
N THR A 167 6.60 4.85 4.36
CA THR A 167 6.53 3.79 3.34
C THR A 167 6.75 2.41 3.96
N VAL A 168 7.77 2.30 4.82
CA VAL A 168 8.08 1.07 5.55
C VAL A 168 6.90 0.66 6.44
N GLY A 169 6.35 1.62 7.21
CA GLY A 169 5.19 1.40 8.07
C GLY A 169 3.97 0.91 7.30
N TRP A 170 3.63 1.54 6.17
CA TRP A 170 2.51 1.10 5.34
C TRP A 170 2.73 -0.27 4.70
N ALA A 171 3.94 -0.60 4.28
CA ALA A 171 4.24 -1.92 3.71
C ALA A 171 4.10 -3.03 4.77
N LEU A 172 4.62 -2.79 5.99
CA LEU A 172 4.48 -3.72 7.11
C LEU A 172 3.01 -3.85 7.55
N LEU A 173 2.26 -2.74 7.59
CA LEU A 173 0.82 -2.76 7.87
C LEU A 173 0.07 -3.58 6.81
N GLY A 174 0.37 -3.40 5.52
CA GLY A 174 -0.18 -4.19 4.43
C GLY A 174 0.09 -5.69 4.58
N ALA A 175 1.33 -6.07 4.90
CA ALA A 175 1.69 -7.46 5.18
C ALA A 175 0.93 -8.02 6.41
N GLY A 176 0.87 -7.26 7.50
CA GLY A 176 0.13 -7.63 8.71
C GLY A 176 -1.36 -7.83 8.46
N LEU A 177 -1.98 -7.00 7.61
CA LEU A 177 -3.37 -7.14 7.19
C LEU A 177 -3.63 -8.40 6.35
N LEU A 178 -2.71 -8.77 5.46
CA LEU A 178 -2.79 -10.05 4.73
C LEU A 178 -2.60 -11.26 5.67
N ALA A 179 -1.67 -11.17 6.62
CA ALA A 179 -1.49 -12.20 7.64
C ALA A 179 -2.77 -12.37 8.48
N LEU A 180 -3.43 -11.26 8.84
CA LEU A 180 -4.72 -11.29 9.52
C LEU A 180 -5.83 -11.84 8.63
N PHE A 181 -5.85 -11.50 7.33
CA PHE A 181 -6.79 -12.05 6.36
C PHE A 181 -6.70 -13.57 6.26
N ARG A 182 -5.49 -14.15 6.32
CA ARG A 182 -5.34 -15.62 6.38
C ARG A 182 -6.09 -16.24 7.55
N ARG A 183 -6.08 -15.58 8.72
CA ARG A 183 -6.78 -16.03 9.93
C ARG A 183 -8.28 -15.71 9.91
N ILE A 184 -8.67 -14.59 9.30
CA ILE A 184 -10.05 -14.08 9.28
C ILE A 184 -10.45 -13.78 7.84
N ASP A 185 -11.34 -14.59 7.24
CA ASP A 185 -11.78 -14.44 5.85
C ASP A 185 -12.74 -13.26 5.63
N HIS A 186 -12.24 -12.03 5.82
CA HIS A 186 -12.98 -10.80 5.60
C HIS A 186 -12.38 -10.01 4.42
N ALA A 187 -13.19 -9.78 3.38
CA ALA A 187 -12.76 -9.11 2.15
C ALA A 187 -12.12 -7.73 2.39
N GLY A 188 -12.62 -6.97 3.37
CA GLY A 188 -12.06 -5.67 3.75
C GLY A 188 -10.58 -5.72 4.11
N LEU A 189 -10.10 -6.77 4.78
CA LEU A 189 -8.68 -6.91 5.13
C LEU A 189 -7.81 -7.08 3.89
N LYS A 190 -8.27 -7.89 2.93
CA LYS A 190 -7.58 -8.12 1.66
C LYS A 190 -7.44 -6.80 0.88
N TYR A 191 -8.54 -6.09 0.64
CA TYR A 191 -8.47 -4.86 -0.17
C TYR A 191 -7.78 -3.71 0.55
N PHE A 192 -7.92 -3.59 1.87
CA PHE A 192 -7.21 -2.57 2.62
C PHE A 192 -5.70 -2.84 2.60
N ALA A 193 -5.27 -4.10 2.69
CA ALA A 193 -3.85 -4.45 2.49
C ALA A 193 -3.36 -4.10 1.09
N LEU A 194 -4.12 -4.46 0.05
CA LEU A 194 -3.78 -4.14 -1.35
C LEU A 194 -3.71 -2.64 -1.60
N LEU A 195 -4.58 -1.84 -0.97
CA LEU A 195 -4.52 -0.38 -1.01
C LEU A 195 -3.19 0.14 -0.44
N HIS A 196 -2.70 -0.41 0.66
CA HIS A 196 -1.40 -0.01 1.24
C HIS A 196 -0.25 -0.38 0.31
N PHE A 197 -0.25 -1.59 -0.26
CA PHE A 197 0.77 -1.98 -1.24
C PHE A 197 0.72 -1.13 -2.50
N ALA A 198 -0.46 -0.74 -2.97
CA ALA A 198 -0.60 0.19 -4.09
C ALA A 198 -0.03 1.57 -3.73
N ALA A 199 -0.37 2.13 -2.56
CA ALA A 199 0.16 3.41 -2.10
C ALA A 199 1.69 3.39 -1.96
N VAL A 200 2.24 2.31 -1.41
CA VAL A 200 3.69 2.06 -1.33
C VAL A 200 4.32 2.00 -2.72
N GLY A 201 3.70 1.27 -3.67
CA GLY A 201 4.16 1.19 -5.05
C GLY A 201 4.20 2.55 -5.73
N VAL A 202 3.14 3.35 -5.59
CA VAL A 202 3.09 4.73 -6.10
C VAL A 202 4.19 5.59 -5.47
N ARG A 203 4.37 5.51 -4.13
CA ARG A 203 5.36 6.31 -3.41
C ARG A 203 6.81 5.94 -3.73
N LEU A 204 7.11 4.69 -4.08
CA LEU A 204 8.48 4.25 -4.38
C LEU A 204 8.83 4.29 -5.87
N LEU A 205 7.85 4.11 -6.75
CA LEU A 205 8.07 3.95 -8.19
C LEU A 205 7.66 5.18 -9.00
N LEU A 206 6.72 5.99 -8.50
CA LEU A 206 6.13 7.11 -9.26
C LEU A 206 6.34 8.48 -8.60
N ASN A 207 6.80 8.53 -7.35
CA ASN A 207 7.00 9.78 -6.63
C ASN A 207 8.47 10.20 -6.66
N PRO A 208 8.84 11.28 -7.39
CA PRO A 208 10.24 11.73 -7.46
C PRO A 208 10.75 12.26 -6.11
N TYR A 209 9.87 12.76 -5.25
CA TYR A 209 10.22 13.32 -3.94
C TYR A 209 10.90 12.30 -3.00
N VAL A 210 10.79 10.99 -3.28
CA VAL A 210 11.49 9.95 -2.50
C VAL A 210 13.01 10.09 -2.54
N LEU A 211 13.55 10.72 -3.59
CA LEU A 211 14.99 10.90 -3.80
C LEU A 211 15.56 12.09 -3.01
N GLU A 212 14.69 12.97 -2.51
CA GLU A 212 15.04 14.17 -1.76
C GLU A 212 15.08 13.94 -0.24
N TYR A 213 14.73 12.72 0.24
CA TYR A 213 14.61 12.45 1.67
C TYR A 213 15.91 12.60 2.44
N HIS A 214 17.00 12.12 1.84
CA HIS A 214 18.34 12.15 2.43
C HIS A 214 19.37 12.39 1.31
N PRO A 215 20.54 12.97 1.63
CA PRO A 215 21.65 13.05 0.69
C PRO A 215 22.18 11.65 0.30
N VAL A 216 23.07 11.63 -0.70
CA VAL A 216 23.76 10.42 -1.18
C VAL A 216 24.36 9.62 -0.03
N SER A 217 24.23 8.31 -0.09
CA SER A 217 24.55 7.43 1.03
C SER A 217 26.07 7.27 1.24
N ALA A 218 26.50 7.35 2.50
CA ALA A 218 27.90 7.06 2.85
C ALA A 218 28.30 5.59 2.65
N TRP A 219 27.34 4.66 2.77
CA TRP A 219 27.56 3.22 2.61
C TRP A 219 26.82 2.71 1.36
N PRO A 220 27.50 2.02 0.42
CA PRO A 220 26.90 1.68 -0.88
C PRO A 220 25.71 0.71 -0.81
N PHE A 221 25.69 -0.23 0.14
CA PHE A 221 24.70 -1.32 0.16
C PHE A 221 23.81 -1.37 1.41
N VAL A 222 24.26 -0.79 2.51
CA VAL A 222 23.53 -0.77 3.78
C VAL A 222 23.24 0.70 4.11
N ASN A 223 22.20 1.21 3.46
CA ASN A 223 21.81 2.62 3.55
C ASN A 223 20.30 2.77 3.60
N TRP A 224 19.86 4.02 3.60
CA TRP A 224 18.45 4.37 3.67
C TRP A 224 17.65 3.87 2.47
N LEU A 225 18.20 3.93 1.26
CA LEU A 225 17.58 3.35 0.06
C LEU A 225 17.35 1.85 0.23
N ALA A 226 18.32 1.13 0.80
CA ALA A 226 18.21 -0.31 1.00
C ALA A 226 17.01 -0.69 1.86
N TYR A 227 16.85 -0.16 3.07
CA TYR A 227 15.70 -0.53 3.88
C TYR A 227 14.38 0.08 3.36
N THR A 228 14.43 1.25 2.72
CA THR A 228 13.24 1.92 2.14
C THR A 228 12.61 1.12 1.00
N TYR A 229 13.42 0.40 0.22
CA TYR A 229 12.93 -0.39 -0.90
C TYR A 229 12.87 -1.90 -0.59
N LEU A 230 13.88 -2.47 0.06
CA LEU A 230 13.95 -3.91 0.30
C LEU A 230 12.95 -4.40 1.34
N VAL A 231 12.64 -3.61 2.38
CA VAL A 231 11.60 -3.99 3.36
C VAL A 231 10.22 -4.03 2.69
N PRO A 232 9.79 -3.01 1.92
CA PRO A 232 8.55 -3.11 1.15
C PRO A 232 8.54 -4.21 0.09
N ALA A 233 9.65 -4.45 -0.62
CA ALA A 233 9.74 -5.56 -1.57
C ALA A 233 9.56 -6.92 -0.88
N ALA A 234 10.19 -7.11 0.29
CA ALA A 234 10.03 -8.32 1.10
C ALA A 234 8.59 -8.46 1.61
N ALA A 235 7.98 -7.38 2.10
CA ALA A 235 6.59 -7.37 2.54
C ALA A 235 5.61 -7.73 1.40
N ALA A 236 5.83 -7.20 0.19
CA ALA A 236 5.02 -7.54 -0.99
C ALA A 236 5.25 -9.00 -1.43
N CYS A 237 6.48 -9.51 -1.36
CA CYS A 237 6.81 -10.90 -1.64
C CYS A 237 6.12 -11.86 -0.64
N LEU A 238 6.14 -11.54 0.65
CA LEU A 238 5.38 -12.26 1.67
C LEU A 238 3.87 -12.20 1.40
N GLY A 239 3.36 -11.03 1.00
CA GLY A 239 1.98 -10.85 0.58
C GLY A 239 1.59 -11.77 -0.60
N PHE A 240 2.43 -11.86 -1.63
CA PHE A 240 2.27 -12.81 -2.73
C PHE A 240 2.22 -14.26 -2.23
N MET A 241 3.21 -14.67 -1.41
CA MET A 241 3.29 -16.03 -0.88
C MET A 241 2.05 -16.40 -0.07
N TRP A 242 1.56 -15.46 0.75
CA TRP A 242 0.40 -15.65 1.61
C TRP A 242 -0.92 -15.60 0.87
N LEU A 243 -1.03 -14.82 -0.20
CA LEU A 243 -2.29 -14.64 -0.93
C LEU A 243 -2.49 -15.72 -2.00
N ARG A 244 -1.44 -16.18 -2.68
CA ARG A 244 -1.60 -17.07 -3.85
C ARG A 244 -2.37 -18.36 -3.54
N ASP A 245 -2.14 -18.96 -2.36
CA ASP A 245 -2.73 -20.26 -2.01
C ASP A 245 -4.21 -20.15 -1.63
N ILE A 246 -4.67 -18.95 -1.24
CA ILE A 246 -6.01 -18.72 -0.73
C ILE A 246 -6.88 -17.84 -1.63
N GLU A 247 -6.29 -17.13 -2.59
CA GLU A 247 -7.01 -16.14 -3.42
C GLU A 247 -8.15 -16.77 -4.22
N ILE A 248 -7.90 -17.92 -4.86
CA ILE A 248 -8.92 -18.63 -5.64
C ILE A 248 -9.98 -19.22 -4.70
N ALA A 249 -9.56 -19.86 -3.60
CA ALA A 249 -10.46 -20.51 -2.64
C ALA A 249 -11.39 -19.51 -1.93
N ARG A 250 -10.93 -18.28 -1.69
CA ARG A 250 -11.68 -17.22 -0.99
C ARG A 250 -12.19 -16.13 -1.93
N ARG A 251 -12.31 -16.44 -3.22
CA ARG A 251 -12.78 -15.51 -4.25
C ARG A 251 -14.20 -15.04 -3.95
N ARG A 252 -14.45 -13.73 -4.12
CA ARG A 252 -15.76 -13.13 -3.92
C ARG A 252 -16.59 -13.13 -5.22
N PRO A 253 -17.94 -13.08 -5.15
CA PRO A 253 -18.78 -13.12 -6.35
C PRO A 253 -18.46 -12.02 -7.37
N PHE A 254 -18.20 -10.80 -6.90
CA PHE A 254 -17.85 -9.69 -7.79
C PHE A 254 -16.45 -9.87 -8.43
N GLU A 255 -15.51 -10.54 -7.75
CA GLU A 255 -14.21 -10.88 -8.32
C GLU A 255 -14.35 -11.92 -9.43
N ALA A 256 -15.30 -12.86 -9.29
CA ALA A 256 -15.55 -13.86 -10.31
C ALA A 256 -16.05 -13.25 -11.64
N SER A 257 -16.69 -12.08 -11.58
CA SER A 257 -17.12 -11.34 -12.77
C SER A 257 -16.00 -10.54 -13.44
N LEU A 258 -14.98 -10.12 -12.68
CA LEU A 258 -13.94 -9.20 -13.14
C LEU A 258 -12.60 -9.90 -13.44
N MET A 259 -12.35 -11.05 -12.83
CA MET A 259 -11.02 -11.68 -12.80
C MET A 259 -11.03 -13.08 -13.43
N PRO A 260 -9.99 -13.47 -14.17
CA PRO A 260 -9.91 -14.79 -14.80
C PRO A 260 -10.05 -15.93 -13.79
N LYS A 261 -10.81 -16.99 -14.12
CA LYS A 261 -11.20 -18.05 -13.16
C LYS A 261 -10.04 -18.79 -12.49
N GLN A 262 -8.92 -18.97 -13.18
CA GLN A 262 -7.79 -19.81 -12.73
C GLN A 262 -6.52 -19.02 -12.43
N VAL A 263 -6.60 -17.68 -12.38
CA VAL A 263 -5.44 -16.82 -12.17
C VAL A 263 -5.53 -16.15 -10.80
N THR A 264 -4.42 -16.24 -10.03
CA THR A 264 -4.20 -15.52 -8.78
C THR A 264 -3.72 -14.09 -9.07
N LEU A 265 -4.61 -13.27 -9.65
CA LEU A 265 -4.26 -11.96 -10.18
C LEU A 265 -3.71 -11.02 -9.09
N LEU A 266 -4.33 -10.97 -7.91
CA LEU A 266 -3.93 -10.06 -6.84
C LEU A 266 -2.60 -10.48 -6.21
N ALA A 267 -2.41 -11.78 -5.99
CA ALA A 267 -1.12 -12.30 -5.56
C ALA A 267 -0.04 -12.00 -6.61
N ASN A 268 -0.31 -12.26 -7.90
CA ASN A 268 0.63 -11.98 -8.97
C ASN A 268 0.97 -10.49 -9.05
N ALA A 269 0.01 -9.59 -8.83
CA ALA A 269 0.25 -8.16 -8.75
C ALA A 269 1.23 -7.80 -7.62
N LEU A 270 1.10 -8.41 -6.44
CA LEU A 270 2.07 -8.24 -5.33
C LEU A 270 3.45 -8.80 -5.69
N GLY A 271 3.52 -9.92 -6.40
CA GLY A 271 4.78 -10.49 -6.89
C GLY A 271 5.47 -9.58 -7.90
N VAL A 272 4.72 -9.04 -8.86
CA VAL A 272 5.21 -8.05 -9.84
C VAL A 272 5.68 -6.78 -9.12
N LEU A 273 4.90 -6.29 -8.14
CA LEU A 273 5.27 -5.13 -7.35
C LEU A 273 6.59 -5.36 -6.58
N ALA A 274 6.76 -6.53 -5.95
CA ALA A 274 8.00 -6.88 -5.25
C ALA A 274 9.21 -6.87 -6.20
N VAL A 275 9.06 -7.43 -7.40
CA VAL A 275 10.11 -7.43 -8.43
C VAL A 275 10.39 -6.02 -8.95
N ALA A 276 9.36 -5.20 -9.15
CA ALA A 276 9.52 -3.82 -9.61
C ALA A 276 10.24 -2.94 -8.57
N ILE A 277 9.87 -3.06 -7.28
CA ILE A 277 10.54 -2.34 -6.18
C ILE A 277 11.99 -2.80 -6.04
N GLY A 278 12.26 -4.11 -6.10
CA GLY A 278 13.63 -4.64 -6.07
C GLY A 278 14.48 -4.15 -7.25
N PHE A 279 13.87 -4.06 -8.44
CA PHE A 279 14.54 -3.52 -9.63
C PHE A 279 14.83 -2.02 -9.49
N ALA A 280 13.88 -1.25 -8.97
CA ALA A 280 14.08 0.18 -8.69
C ALA A 280 15.23 0.39 -7.69
N TRP A 281 15.29 -0.41 -6.62
CA TRP A 281 16.41 -0.38 -5.67
C TRP A 281 17.76 -0.60 -6.33
N VAL A 282 17.90 -1.61 -7.20
CA VAL A 282 19.16 -1.88 -7.91
C VAL A 282 19.58 -0.65 -8.73
N ASN A 283 18.64 -0.04 -9.46
CA ASN A 283 18.93 1.15 -10.26
C ASN A 283 19.35 2.33 -9.38
N LEU A 284 18.58 2.62 -8.33
CA LEU A 284 18.86 3.74 -7.43
C LEU A 284 20.17 3.58 -6.67
N THR A 285 20.51 2.36 -6.26
CA THR A 285 21.78 2.07 -5.59
C THR A 285 22.98 2.32 -6.51
N ILE A 286 22.85 1.97 -7.80
CA ILE A 286 23.89 2.27 -8.78
C ILE A 286 23.95 3.78 -9.03
N ILE A 287 22.81 4.47 -9.13
CA ILE A 287 22.78 5.93 -9.30
C ILE A 287 23.45 6.62 -8.11
N ASP A 288 23.10 6.22 -6.88
CA ASP A 288 23.69 6.71 -5.62
C ASP A 288 25.21 6.53 -5.60
N ALA A 289 25.70 5.34 -5.97
CA ALA A 289 27.14 5.02 -5.97
C ALA A 289 27.98 5.85 -6.96
N PHE A 290 27.36 6.41 -8.01
CA PHE A 290 28.02 7.23 -9.02
C PHE A 290 27.61 8.71 -8.95
N ALA A 291 26.81 9.10 -7.95
CA ALA A 291 26.34 10.47 -7.77
C ALA A 291 27.45 11.35 -7.14
N PRO A 292 27.53 12.65 -7.50
CA PRO A 292 28.35 13.60 -6.76
C PRO A 292 27.76 13.86 -5.36
N GLU A 293 28.54 14.45 -4.46
CA GLU A 293 28.04 14.83 -3.12
C GLU A 293 26.81 15.75 -3.24
N GLY A 294 25.67 15.38 -2.63
CA GLY A 294 24.42 16.13 -2.71
C GLY A 294 23.16 15.27 -2.56
N PRO A 295 21.96 15.81 -2.87
CA PRO A 295 20.73 15.03 -3.04
C PRO A 295 20.85 14.05 -4.21
N LEU A 296 20.07 12.97 -4.19
CA LEU A 296 20.10 11.99 -5.27
C LEU A 296 19.35 12.51 -6.50
N GLU A 297 20.08 13.08 -7.46
CA GLU A 297 19.50 13.60 -8.70
C GLU A 297 19.54 12.55 -9.82
N LEU A 298 18.41 12.40 -10.52
CA LEU A 298 18.35 11.63 -11.76
C LEU A 298 18.92 12.46 -12.90
N ASP A 299 20.24 12.60 -12.91
CA ASP A 299 20.97 13.29 -13.97
C ASP A 299 21.05 12.42 -15.24
N PHE A 300 20.56 12.98 -16.35
CA PHE A 300 20.56 12.36 -17.68
C PHE A 300 21.90 12.52 -18.41
N ASP A 301 22.87 13.23 -17.83
CA ASP A 301 24.21 13.32 -18.37
C ASP A 301 24.87 11.94 -18.42
N ARG A 302 25.59 11.70 -19.51
CA ARG A 302 26.21 10.40 -19.75
C ARG A 302 27.41 10.21 -18.86
N ARG A 303 27.38 9.12 -18.09
CA ARG A 303 28.50 8.65 -17.30
C ARG A 303 28.78 7.21 -17.73
N PRO A 304 29.73 6.98 -18.66
CA PRO A 304 29.91 5.67 -19.31
C PRO A 304 30.02 4.52 -18.31
N ALA A 305 30.73 4.71 -17.19
CA ALA A 305 30.86 3.70 -16.14
C ALA A 305 29.53 3.37 -15.44
N ARG A 306 28.70 4.39 -15.13
CA ARG A 306 27.37 4.23 -14.53
C ARG A 306 26.43 3.50 -15.49
N ASP A 307 26.41 3.94 -16.75
CA ASP A 307 25.47 3.44 -17.76
C ASP A 307 25.77 1.96 -18.11
N LEU A 308 27.06 1.61 -18.23
CA LEU A 308 27.51 0.21 -18.36
C LEU A 308 27.13 -0.64 -17.14
N THR A 309 27.32 -0.10 -15.93
CA THR A 309 26.97 -0.79 -14.68
C THR A 309 25.46 -1.04 -14.59
N LEU A 310 24.63 -0.07 -14.98
CA LEU A 310 23.18 -0.23 -15.05
C LEU A 310 22.76 -1.32 -16.04
N SER A 311 23.33 -1.33 -17.25
CA SER A 311 23.05 -2.37 -18.26
C SER A 311 23.48 -3.77 -17.78
N LEU A 312 24.65 -3.89 -17.15
CA LEU A 312 25.11 -5.14 -16.54
C LEU A 312 24.18 -5.59 -15.40
N ALA A 313 23.76 -4.66 -14.53
CA ALA A 313 22.88 -4.97 -13.42
C ALA A 313 21.50 -5.45 -13.88
N TRP A 314 20.95 -4.88 -14.95
CA TRP A 314 19.69 -5.35 -15.54
C TRP A 314 19.81 -6.78 -16.06
N ALA A 315 20.94 -7.10 -16.73
CA ALA A 315 21.20 -8.45 -17.22
C ALA A 315 21.33 -9.47 -16.07
N VAL A 316 22.08 -9.12 -15.01
CA VAL A 316 22.24 -9.95 -13.81
C VAL A 316 20.91 -10.13 -13.08
N TYR A 317 20.12 -9.07 -12.92
CA TYR A 317 18.82 -9.12 -12.27
C TYR A 317 17.82 -10.01 -13.06
N GLY A 318 17.75 -9.83 -14.38
CA GLY A 318 16.94 -10.67 -15.27
C GLY A 318 17.35 -12.15 -15.24
N ALA A 319 18.66 -12.43 -15.31
CA ALA A 319 19.20 -13.79 -15.22
C ALA A 319 18.93 -14.42 -13.85
N GLY A 320 19.07 -13.66 -12.77
CA GLY A 320 18.74 -14.10 -11.41
C GLY A 320 17.27 -14.46 -11.24
N LEU A 321 16.36 -13.64 -11.77
CA LEU A 321 14.92 -13.95 -11.78
C LEU A 321 14.61 -15.20 -12.61
N LEU A 322 15.27 -15.38 -13.76
CA LEU A 322 15.10 -16.57 -14.59
C LEU A 322 15.59 -17.83 -13.84
N GLY A 323 16.76 -17.76 -13.22
CA GLY A 323 17.32 -18.83 -12.38
C GLY A 323 16.37 -19.19 -11.22
N LEU A 324 15.86 -18.18 -10.52
CA LEU A 324 14.86 -18.34 -9.47
C LEU A 324 13.57 -18.96 -10.01
N GLY A 325 13.12 -18.55 -11.20
CA GLY A 325 11.95 -19.09 -11.90
C GLY A 325 12.10 -20.56 -12.28
N MET A 326 13.29 -20.96 -12.74
CA MET A 326 13.62 -22.35 -13.05
C MET A 326 13.68 -23.20 -11.77
N TRP A 327 14.39 -22.73 -10.73
CA TRP A 327 14.51 -23.43 -9.45
C TRP A 327 13.15 -23.62 -8.77
N ARG A 328 12.30 -22.59 -8.76
CA ARG A 328 10.96 -22.63 -8.19
C ARG A 328 9.89 -23.20 -9.13
N LYS A 329 10.27 -23.65 -10.34
CA LYS A 329 9.36 -24.17 -11.38
C LYS A 329 8.16 -23.24 -11.67
N SER A 330 8.36 -21.92 -11.57
CA SER A 330 7.29 -20.91 -11.70
C SER A 330 7.22 -20.39 -13.14
N THR A 331 6.12 -20.70 -13.85
CA THR A 331 5.90 -20.17 -15.22
C THR A 331 5.77 -18.65 -15.23
N SER A 332 5.09 -18.07 -14.24
CA SER A 332 4.92 -16.62 -14.15
C SER A 332 6.24 -15.89 -13.94
N LEU A 333 7.12 -16.41 -13.07
CA LEU A 333 8.43 -15.79 -12.81
C LEU A 333 9.35 -15.91 -14.03
N ARG A 334 9.32 -17.05 -14.74
CA ARG A 334 10.03 -17.25 -16.00
C ARG A 334 9.56 -16.28 -17.10
N GLY A 335 8.25 -16.06 -17.21
CA GLY A 335 7.68 -15.10 -18.16
C GLY A 335 8.10 -13.67 -17.85
N LEU A 336 8.01 -13.26 -16.58
CA LEU A 336 8.44 -11.93 -16.12
C LEU A 336 9.95 -11.71 -16.35
N SER A 337 10.78 -12.71 -16.04
CA SER A 337 12.22 -12.64 -16.28
C SER A 337 12.54 -12.54 -17.77
N LEU A 338 11.84 -13.29 -18.62
CA LEU A 338 12.06 -13.24 -20.06
C LEU A 338 11.69 -11.87 -20.63
N CYS A 339 10.59 -11.27 -20.17
CA CYS A 339 10.21 -9.91 -20.52
C CYS A 339 11.32 -8.91 -20.14
N LEU A 340 11.84 -9.00 -18.92
CA LEU A 340 12.91 -8.11 -18.46
C LEU A 340 14.23 -8.33 -19.23
N VAL A 341 14.59 -9.57 -19.54
CA VAL A 341 15.78 -9.88 -20.35
C VAL A 341 15.62 -9.31 -21.76
N MET A 342 14.45 -9.48 -22.39
CA MET A 342 14.16 -8.90 -23.71
C MET A 342 14.21 -7.37 -23.68
N LEU A 343 13.69 -6.75 -22.61
CA LEU A 343 13.78 -5.31 -22.41
C LEU A 343 15.22 -4.83 -22.22
N THR A 344 16.05 -5.61 -21.51
CA THR A 344 17.47 -5.31 -21.32
C THR A 344 18.24 -5.39 -22.64
N ILE A 345 18.02 -6.47 -23.40
CA ILE A 345 18.57 -6.65 -24.75
C ILE A 345 18.15 -5.45 -25.61
N GLY A 346 16.84 -5.17 -25.69
CA GLY A 346 16.32 -4.03 -26.45
C GLY A 346 16.95 -2.70 -26.05
N LYS A 347 17.10 -2.41 -24.75
CA LYS A 347 17.79 -1.21 -24.26
C LYS A 347 19.22 -1.13 -24.76
N VAL A 348 20.02 -2.19 -24.58
CA VAL A 348 21.42 -2.22 -25.02
C VAL A 348 21.49 -2.00 -26.54
N PHE A 349 20.63 -2.67 -27.32
CA PHE A 349 20.62 -2.55 -28.77
C PHE A 349 20.11 -1.21 -29.32
N LEU A 350 19.16 -0.55 -28.65
CA LEU A 350 18.57 0.70 -29.13
C LEU A 350 19.28 1.94 -28.57
N VAL A 351 19.67 1.90 -27.30
CA VAL A 351 20.19 3.06 -26.56
C VAL A 351 21.72 3.06 -26.56
N ASP A 352 22.35 1.93 -26.23
CA ASP A 352 23.81 1.84 -26.10
C ASP A 352 24.47 1.74 -27.48
N LEU A 353 23.90 0.94 -28.39
CA LEU A 353 24.35 0.82 -29.79
C LEU A 353 23.89 1.96 -30.70
N GLY A 354 22.71 2.54 -30.45
CA GLY A 354 22.17 3.64 -31.23
C GLY A 354 23.02 4.91 -31.15
N ASN A 355 23.98 4.98 -30.22
CA ASN A 355 24.86 6.12 -30.03
C ASN A 355 26.33 5.86 -30.34
N LEU A 356 26.64 4.69 -30.89
CA LEU A 356 27.96 4.40 -31.45
C LEU A 356 28.15 5.18 -32.77
N GLN A 357 29.33 5.78 -33.00
CA GLN A 357 29.66 6.41 -34.28
C GLN A 357 29.47 5.42 -35.44
N ASP A 358 29.07 5.92 -36.61
CA ASP A 358 28.42 5.18 -37.72
C ASP A 358 28.95 3.77 -38.01
N LEU A 359 30.26 3.54 -37.88
CA LEU A 359 30.90 2.25 -38.14
C LEU A 359 30.52 1.14 -37.14
N TYR A 360 30.42 1.49 -35.85
CA TYR A 360 30.11 0.54 -34.79
C TYR A 360 28.62 0.18 -34.74
N ARG A 361 27.74 1.07 -35.23
CA ARG A 361 26.31 0.78 -35.41
C ARG A 361 26.09 -0.31 -36.47
N VAL A 362 26.80 -0.19 -37.61
CA VAL A 362 26.77 -1.20 -38.68
C VAL A 362 27.37 -2.53 -38.22
N ALA A 363 28.54 -2.50 -37.58
CA ALA A 363 29.20 -3.71 -37.07
C ALA A 363 28.33 -4.46 -36.04
N SER A 364 27.60 -3.73 -35.20
CA SER A 364 26.75 -4.33 -34.19
C SER A 364 25.43 -4.89 -34.74
N LEU A 365 24.84 -4.26 -35.77
CA LEU A 365 23.69 -4.84 -36.50
C LEU A 365 24.09 -6.14 -37.21
N VAL A 366 25.29 -6.18 -37.79
CA VAL A 366 25.85 -7.40 -38.40
C VAL A 366 26.10 -8.46 -37.32
N GLY A 367 26.71 -8.09 -36.19
CA GLY A 367 26.93 -8.99 -35.06
C GLY A 367 25.63 -9.56 -34.49
N LEU A 368 24.59 -8.75 -34.36
CA LEU A 368 23.25 -9.19 -33.96
C LEU A 368 22.65 -10.18 -34.97
N ALA A 369 22.73 -9.88 -36.27
CA ALA A 369 22.24 -10.77 -37.31
C ALA A 369 22.95 -12.13 -37.24
N PHE A 370 24.27 -12.15 -37.09
CA PHE A 370 25.04 -13.38 -36.90
C PHE A 370 24.64 -14.12 -35.62
N SER A 371 24.49 -13.41 -34.49
CA SER A 371 24.09 -14.04 -33.22
C SER A 371 22.69 -14.65 -33.30
N LEU A 372 21.74 -13.99 -33.96
CA LEU A 372 20.38 -14.50 -34.16
C LEU A 372 20.38 -15.74 -35.07
N ILE A 373 21.20 -15.74 -36.12
CA ILE A 373 21.39 -16.91 -36.99
C ILE A 373 21.95 -18.09 -36.18
N ILE A 374 23.00 -17.88 -35.39
CA ILE A 374 23.61 -18.93 -34.56
C ILE A 374 22.61 -19.48 -33.54
N ILE A 375 21.88 -18.61 -32.83
CA ILE A 375 20.87 -19.02 -31.84
C ILE A 375 19.73 -19.78 -32.53
N SER A 376 19.28 -19.33 -33.69
CA SER A 376 18.24 -20.01 -34.48
C SER A 376 18.69 -21.42 -34.93
N LEU A 377 19.93 -21.55 -35.40
CA LEU A 377 20.51 -22.84 -35.80
C LEU A 377 20.71 -23.78 -34.61
N ALA A 378 21.17 -23.26 -33.46
CA ALA A 378 21.28 -24.03 -32.23
C ALA A 378 19.91 -24.51 -31.76
N TYR A 379 18.90 -23.64 -31.73
CA TYR A 379 17.53 -23.99 -31.35
C TYR A 379 16.94 -25.08 -32.27
N ARG A 380 17.17 -24.98 -33.58
CA ARG A 380 16.73 -25.99 -34.55
C ARG A 380 17.35 -27.37 -34.27
N ARG A 381 18.63 -27.42 -33.89
CA ARG A 381 19.36 -28.66 -33.62
C ARG A 381 18.99 -29.33 -32.29
N PHE A 382 18.60 -28.56 -31.28
CA PHE A 382 18.24 -29.10 -29.95
C PHE A 382 16.75 -29.40 -29.78
N VAL A 383 15.87 -28.79 -30.59
CA VAL A 383 14.41 -28.95 -30.44
C VAL A 383 13.78 -29.87 -31.50
N PHE A 384 14.42 -30.05 -32.66
CA PHE A 384 13.94 -30.98 -33.70
C PHE A 384 15.08 -31.91 -34.16
N PRO A 385 15.18 -33.14 -33.63
CA PRO A 385 16.06 -34.16 -34.19
C PRO A 385 15.60 -34.50 -35.62
N PRO A 386 16.52 -34.72 -36.59
CA PRO A 386 16.14 -35.25 -37.88
C PRO A 386 15.45 -36.60 -37.68
N ALA A 387 14.24 -36.77 -38.22
CA ALA A 387 13.62 -38.09 -38.28
C ALA A 387 14.60 -39.03 -39.00
N ALA A 388 14.98 -40.11 -38.32
CA ALA A 388 15.84 -41.12 -38.91
C ALA A 388 15.14 -41.68 -40.15
N THR A 389 15.70 -41.40 -41.33
CA THR A 389 15.34 -42.06 -42.58
C THR A 389 15.65 -43.54 -42.41
N SER A 390 14.62 -44.37 -42.24
CA SER A 390 14.76 -45.82 -42.34
C SER A 390 14.91 -46.18 -43.81
N GLU A 391 16.13 -46.13 -44.32
CA GLU A 391 16.53 -46.94 -45.48
C GLU A 391 16.64 -48.39 -45.00
N GLN A 392 15.63 -49.20 -45.32
CA GLN A 392 15.82 -50.64 -45.49
C GLN A 392 16.01 -50.89 -46.98
N GLU A 393 17.25 -51.22 -47.31
CA GLU A 393 17.71 -51.76 -48.58
C GLU A 393 16.87 -52.96 -49.05
N GLY A 394 16.78 -53.11 -50.37
CA GLY A 394 16.11 -54.22 -51.02
C GLY A 394 16.84 -55.57 -50.92
N GLY A 395 16.13 -56.61 -51.35
CA GLY A 395 16.65 -57.93 -51.70
C GLY A 395 15.96 -58.45 -52.97
N PRO A 396 16.62 -59.27 -53.81
CA PRO A 396 16.39 -59.34 -55.26
C PRO A 396 15.40 -60.44 -55.68
N THR A 397 14.82 -60.27 -56.87
CA THR A 397 14.40 -61.37 -57.77
C THR A 397 14.73 -60.98 -59.21
#